data_AF-A0A520W960-F1
#
_entry.id   AF-A0A520W960-F1
#
_cell.length_a   1.000
_cell.length_b   1.000
_cell.length_c   1.000
_cell.angle_alpha   90.00
_cell.angle_beta   90.00
_cell.angle_gamma   90.00
#
_symmetry.space_group_name_H-M   'P 1'
#
loop_
_entity.id
_entity.type
_entity.pdbx_description
1 polymer ?
#
loop_
_entity_poly.entity_id
_entity_poly.type
_entity_poly.pdbx_seq_one_letter_code
_entity_poly.pdbx_strand_id
1 'polypeptide(L)' 'MKKRKGFGQLIITFAFVYSALLCHFHASELKENGDLYTALLYWFFGLTALAGAFRFKIAGFIEKLIGKNNE' A
#
# COMPACT_ATOMS: atom_id res chain seq x y z
N MET A 1 -3.53 0.65 -26.46
CA MET A 1 -2.57 1.66 -25.92
C MET A 1 -1.41 0.93 -25.25
N LYS A 2 -0.17 1.16 -25.71
CA LYS A 2 1.04 0.42 -25.31
C LYS A 2 1.36 0.70 -23.82
N LYS A 3 0.96 -0.22 -22.93
CA LYS A 3 1.11 -0.17 -21.46
C LYS A 3 2.61 -0.14 -21.09
N ARG A 4 3.22 1.05 -20.95
CA ARG A 4 4.54 1.25 -20.31
C ARG A 4 4.39 1.08 -18.78
N LYS A 5 4.01 -0.12 -18.33
CA LYS A 5 3.43 -0.37 -17.00
C LYS A 5 4.44 -0.54 -15.84
N GLY A 6 5.75 -0.49 -16.06
CA GLY A 6 6.73 -0.89 -15.04
C GLY A 6 7.08 0.18 -13.99
N PHE A 7 7.57 1.33 -14.44
CA PHE A 7 8.38 2.20 -13.56
C PHE A 7 7.55 3.10 -12.62
N GLY A 8 6.52 3.76 -13.15
CA GLY A 8 5.65 4.61 -12.32
C GLY A 8 4.87 3.81 -11.27
N GLN A 9 4.40 2.62 -11.64
CA GLN A 9 3.72 1.71 -10.72
C GLN A 9 4.63 1.26 -9.58
N LEU A 10 5.91 0.97 -9.90
CA LEU A 10 6.91 0.61 -8.91
C LEU A 10 7.13 1.77 -7.91
N ILE A 11 7.35 2.99 -8.40
CA ILE A 11 7.56 4.18 -7.56
C ILE A 11 6.37 4.43 -6.63
N ILE A 12 5.14 4.36 -7.16
CA ILE A 12 3.92 4.56 -6.36
C ILE A 12 3.79 3.45 -5.30
N THR A 13 4.10 2.20 -5.65
CA THR A 13 4.09 1.08 -4.70
C THR A 13 5.11 1.31 -3.58
N PHE A 14 6.34 1.73 -3.91
CA PHE A 14 7.35 2.08 -2.92
C PHE A 14 6.92 3.24 -2.02
N ALA A 15 6.30 4.27 -2.58
CA ALA A 15 5.77 5.39 -1.79
C ALA A 15 4.73 4.92 -0.77
N PHE A 16 3.77 4.08 -1.17
CA PHE A 16 2.77 3.52 -0.26
C PHE A 16 3.37 2.62 0.82
N VAL A 17 4.35 1.78 0.45
CA VAL A 17 5.06 0.92 1.42
C VAL A 17 5.85 1.78 2.42
N TYR A 18 6.52 2.84 1.95
CA TYR A 18 7.24 3.76 2.80
C TYR A 18 6.29 4.51 3.76
N SER A 19 5.15 4.99 3.27
CA SER A 19 4.11 5.59 4.11
C SER A 19 3.56 4.63 5.16
N ALA A 20 3.39 3.34 4.83
CA ALA A 20 2.96 2.32 5.78
C ALA A 20 4.01 2.06 6.87
N LEU A 21 5.29 1.99 6.49
CA LEU A 21 6.41 1.88 7.43
C LEU A 21 6.46 3.09 8.38
N LEU A 22 6.32 4.29 7.82
CA LEU A 22 6.37 5.53 8.58
C LEU A 22 5.19 5.62 9.57
N CYS A 23 4.00 5.18 9.17
CA CYS A 23 2.86 5.05 10.08
C CYS A 23 3.10 4.03 11.20
N HIS A 24 3.80 2.93 10.93
CA HIS A 24 4.15 1.96 11.98
C HIS A 24 5.13 2.55 12.98
N PHE A 25 6.15 3.29 12.52
CA PHE A 25 7.09 3.96 13.42
C PHE A 25 6.39 5.02 14.27
N HIS A 26 5.57 5.88 13.67
CA HIS A 26 4.78 6.86 14.40
C HIS A 26 3.83 6.21 15.41
N ALA A 27 3.12 5.15 15.02
CA ALA A 27 2.24 4.40 15.93
C ALA A 27 3.01 3.83 17.12
N SER A 28 4.25 3.37 16.90
CA SER A 28 5.11 2.85 17.95
C SER A 28 5.56 3.94 18.93
N GLU A 29 5.94 5.12 18.42
CA GLU A 29 6.26 6.28 19.27
C GLU A 29 5.04 6.76 20.07
N LEU A 30 3.87 6.85 19.45
CA LEU A 30 2.65 7.30 20.15
C LEU A 30 2.17 6.30 21.20
N LYS A 31 2.37 5.00 20.95
CA LYS A 31 2.10 3.95 21.94
C LYS A 31 2.99 4.11 23.18
N GLU A 32 4.25 4.49 23.00
CA GLU A 32 5.19 4.73 24.10
C GLU A 32 4.83 5.99 24.90
N ASN A 33 4.28 7.00 24.23
CA ASN A 33 3.76 8.23 24.84
C ASN A 33 2.37 8.09 25.50
N GLY A 34 1.76 6.91 25.45
CA GLY A 34 0.48 6.60 26.11
C GLY A 34 -0.78 6.94 25.31
N ASP A 35 -0.66 7.45 24.08
CA ASP A 35 -1.80 7.84 23.24
C ASP A 35 -2.26 6.70 22.32
N LEU A 36 -2.97 5.73 22.92
CA LEU A 36 -3.38 4.49 22.24
C LEU A 36 -4.41 4.71 21.12
N TYR A 37 -5.28 5.72 21.24
CA TYR A 37 -6.28 6.03 20.22
C TYR A 37 -5.64 6.49 18.92
N THR A 38 -4.69 7.42 19.01
CA THR A 38 -4.00 7.94 17.83
C THR A 38 -3.06 6.87 17.24
N ALA A 39 -2.41 6.05 18.08
CA ALA A 39 -1.64 4.89 17.61
C ALA A 39 -2.49 3.90 16.81
N LEU A 40 -3.73 3.61 17.24
CA LEU A 40 -4.67 2.74 16.52
C LEU A 40 -5.05 3.33 15.15
N LEU A 41 -5.31 4.64 15.09
CA LEU A 41 -5.61 5.34 13.84
C LEU A 41 -4.43 5.29 12.86
N TYR A 42 -3.21 5.52 13.35
CA TYR A 42 -2.00 5.40 12.52
C TYR A 42 -1.81 3.97 11.99
N TRP A 43 -2.14 2.97 12.78
CA TRP A 43 -2.06 1.58 12.35
C TRP A 43 -3.11 1.26 11.28
N PHE A 44 -4.33 1.80 11.42
CA PHE A 44 -5.38 1.71 10.41
C PHE A 44 -5.00 2.40 9.09
N PHE A 45 -4.40 3.59 9.17
CA PHE A 45 -3.89 4.30 8.00
C PHE A 45 -2.73 3.54 7.34
N GLY A 46 -1.83 2.96 8.13
CA GLY A 46 -0.74 2.13 7.63
C GLY A 46 -1.24 0.89 6.87
N LEU A 47 -2.27 0.21 7.39
CA LEU A 47 -2.93 -0.91 6.71
C LEU A 47 -3.61 -0.48 5.41
N THR A 48 -4.27 0.68 5.40
CA THR A 48 -4.92 1.23 4.21
C THR A 48 -3.89 1.58 3.13
N ALA A 49 -2.75 2.16 3.51
CA ALA A 49 -1.64 2.42 2.61
C ALA A 49 -1.08 1.13 2.00
N LEU A 50 -0.96 0.06 2.80
CA LEU A 50 -0.53 -1.26 2.33
C LEU A 50 -1.54 -1.86 1.31
N ALA A 51 -2.84 -1.73 1.57
CA ALA A 51 -3.89 -2.15 0.65
C ALA A 51 -3.85 -1.36 -0.67
N GLY A 52 -3.53 -0.06 -0.60
CA GLY A 52 -3.28 0.80 -1.77
C GLY A 52 -2.12 0.30 -2.63
N ALA A 53 -1.00 -0.10 -2.01
CA ALA A 53 0.12 -0.72 -2.70
C ALA A 53 -0.28 -2.04 -3.40
N PHE A 54 -1.16 -2.82 -2.76
CA PHE A 54 -1.61 -4.11 -3.29
C PHE A 54 -2.57 -3.99 -4.47
N ARG A 55 -3.24 -2.84 -4.65
CA ARG A 55 -4.22 -2.61 -5.73
C ARG A 55 -3.69 -2.93 -7.12
N PHE A 56 -2.42 -2.61 -7.38
CA PHE A 56 -1.78 -2.91 -8.66
C PHE A 56 -1.51 -4.40 -8.88
N LYS A 57 -1.14 -5.12 -7.82
CA LYS A 57 -0.92 -6.56 -7.84
C LYS A 57 -2.26 -7.31 -8.00
N ILE A 58 -3.30 -6.86 -7.32
CA ILE A 58 -4.68 -7.36 -7.45
C ILE A 58 -5.21 -7.13 -8.87
N ALA A 59 -5.00 -5.95 -9.45
CA ALA A 59 -5.43 -5.69 -10.82
C ALA A 59 -4.78 -6.65 -11.83
N GLY A 60 -3.48 -6.94 -11.68
CA GLY A 60 -2.80 -7.94 -12.50
C GLY A 60 -3.30 -9.37 -12.27
N PHE A 61 -3.59 -9.74 -11.02
CA PHE A 61 -4.16 -11.04 -10.67
C PHE A 61 -5.58 -11.23 -11.20
N ILE A 62 -6.43 -10.19 -11.14
CA ILE A 62 -7.78 -10.19 -11.69
C ILE A 62 -7.76 -10.20 -13.22
N GLU A 63 -6.91 -9.41 -13.89
CA GLU A 63 -6.73 -9.48 -15.36
C GLU A 63 -6.35 -10.92 -15.78
N LYS A 64 -5.51 -11.61 -14.98
CA LYS A 64 -5.10 -13.00 -15.22
C LYS A 64 -6.21 -14.03 -14.92
N LEU A 65 -7.01 -13.83 -13.86
CA LEU A 65 -8.15 -14.69 -13.51
C LEU A 65 -9.30 -14.59 -14.50
N ILE A 66 -9.57 -13.40 -15.03
CA ILE A 66 -10.61 -13.16 -16.04
C ILE A 66 -10.19 -13.73 -17.42
N GLY A 67 -9.00 -14.33 -17.53
CA GLY A 67 -8.53 -14.93 -18.79
C GLY A 67 -8.30 -13.91 -19.89
N LYS A 68 -8.17 -12.62 -19.54
CA LYS A 68 -7.86 -11.55 -20.49
C LYS A 68 -6.36 -11.62 -20.84
N ASN A 69 -5.98 -12.68 -21.56
CA ASN A 69 -4.78 -12.68 -22.40
C ASN A 69 -4.96 -11.57 -23.44
N ASN A 70 -4.63 -10.34 -23.07
CA ASN A 70 -4.23 -9.37 -24.09
C ASN A 70 -2.77 -9.70 -24.35
N GLU A 71 -2.55 -10.61 -25.29
CA GLU A 71 -1.34 -10.57 -26.12
C GLU A 71 -1.11 -9.14 -26.63
#